data_AF-A0A1B6CW19-F1
#
_entry.id   AF-A0A1B6CW19-F1
#
_cell.length_a   1.000
_cell.length_b   1.000
_cell.length_c   1.000
_cell.angle_alpha   90.00
_cell.angle_beta   90.00
_cell.angle_gamma   90.00
#
_symmetry.space_group_name_H-M   'P 1'
#
loop_
_entity.id
_entity.type
_entity.pdbx_description
1 polymer ?
#
loop_
_entity_poly.entity_id
_entity_poly.type
_entity_poly.pdbx_seq_one_letter_code
_entity_poly.pdbx_strand_id
1 'polypeptide(L)'
;MYTEEKESKPGLKNLFKQFASITSIHGLFYIVAPNRNKWERWFWILLSILATICALRVLLGNYIRFYTNPTVINLEKNYRTWKIVLPAVTLCPDKRIDFEKAKDYIERTWAIKPSQVEKFDYYLNFVTSVSKLSYGNMDDLKKYKNDPILNNVDLADLAL
;
A
#
# COMPACT_ATOMS: atom_id res chain seq x y z
N MET A 1 -49.29 -43.32 39.66
CA MET A 1 -49.93 -43.69 38.39
C MET A 1 -49.50 -42.66 37.36
N TYR A 2 -48.35 -42.86 36.74
CA TYR A 2 -47.89 -42.07 35.60
C TYR A 2 -48.18 -42.91 34.36
N THR A 3 -49.17 -42.50 33.57
CA THR A 3 -49.45 -43.13 32.28
C THR A 3 -48.36 -42.68 31.30
N GLU A 4 -47.48 -43.59 30.92
CA GLU A 4 -46.60 -43.41 29.76
C GLU A 4 -47.46 -43.43 28.49
N GLU A 5 -47.75 -42.26 27.93
CA GLU A 5 -48.25 -42.18 26.56
C GLU A 5 -47.11 -42.54 25.60
N LYS A 6 -47.23 -43.68 24.91
CA LYS A 6 -46.38 -44.01 23.77
C LYS A 6 -46.66 -43.01 22.63
N GLU A 7 -45.87 -41.94 22.55
CA GLU A 7 -45.87 -41.06 21.37
C GLU A 7 -45.37 -41.86 20.15
N SER A 8 -46.28 -42.14 19.22
CA SER A 8 -45.92 -42.62 17.88
C SER A 8 -45.00 -41.58 17.22
N LYS A 9 -43.87 -42.01 16.64
CA LYS A 9 -42.93 -41.10 15.99
C LYS A 9 -43.68 -40.22 14.97
N PRO A 10 -43.71 -38.89 15.15
CA PRO A 10 -44.44 -38.03 14.23
C PRO A 10 -43.82 -38.16 12.84
N GLY A 11 -44.66 -38.33 11.82
CA GLY A 11 -44.19 -38.33 10.44
C GLY A 11 -43.46 -37.03 10.10
N LEU A 12 -42.48 -37.08 9.19
CA LEU A 12 -41.60 -35.95 8.84
C LEU A 12 -42.37 -34.64 8.53
N LYS A 13 -43.56 -34.74 7.93
CA LYS A 13 -44.43 -33.60 7.64
C LYS A 13 -44.96 -32.92 8.91
N ASN A 14 -45.36 -33.71 9.91
CA ASN A 14 -45.85 -33.19 11.19
C ASN A 14 -44.71 -32.54 11.97
N LEU A 15 -43.52 -33.16 11.95
CA LEU A 15 -42.32 -32.59 12.55
C LEU A 15 -41.95 -31.23 11.91
N PHE A 16 -41.92 -31.15 10.58
CA PHE A 16 -41.66 -29.90 9.88
C PHE A 16 -42.71 -28.83 10.19
N LYS A 17 -44.00 -29.22 10.22
CA LYS A 17 -45.09 -28.29 10.55
C LYS A 17 -44.96 -27.75 11.97
N GLN A 18 -44.62 -28.60 12.93
CA GLN A 18 -44.37 -28.20 14.31
C GLN A 18 -43.16 -27.27 14.40
N PHE A 19 -42.03 -27.63 13.80
CA PHE A 19 -40.83 -26.78 13.73
C PHE A 19 -41.12 -25.41 13.13
N ALA A 20 -41.77 -25.36 11.96
CA ALA A 20 -42.09 -24.11 11.28
C ALA A 20 -43.10 -23.25 12.06
N SER A 21 -43.91 -23.85 12.95
CA SER A 21 -44.86 -23.13 13.78
C SER A 21 -44.25 -22.49 15.02
N ILE A 22 -43.11 -23.00 15.51
CA ILE A 22 -42.46 -22.54 16.74
C ILE A 22 -41.14 -21.78 16.52
N THR A 23 -40.58 -21.85 15.32
CA THR A 23 -39.32 -21.18 14.98
C THR A 23 -39.45 -19.66 14.92
N SER A 24 -38.35 -18.95 15.17
CA SER A 24 -38.22 -17.50 14.98
C SER A 24 -37.87 -17.11 13.53
N ILE A 25 -37.74 -18.08 12.62
CA ILE A 25 -37.52 -17.82 11.20
C ILE A 25 -38.79 -17.18 10.62
N HIS A 26 -38.66 -15.90 10.30
CA HIS A 26 -39.75 -15.13 9.72
C HIS A 26 -40.12 -15.72 8.34
N GLY A 27 -41.42 -15.82 8.06
CA GLY A 27 -41.93 -16.44 6.83
C GLY A 27 -42.34 -17.91 7.00
N LEU A 28 -41.59 -18.72 7.76
CA LEU A 28 -41.88 -20.15 7.92
C LEU A 28 -43.24 -20.43 8.58
N PHE A 29 -43.58 -19.65 9.61
CA PHE A 29 -44.88 -19.73 10.27
C PHE A 29 -46.05 -19.53 9.30
N TYR A 30 -45.93 -18.53 8.41
CA TYR A 30 -46.98 -18.18 7.44
C TYR A 30 -47.19 -19.26 6.37
N ILE A 31 -46.14 -20.03 6.07
CA ILE A 31 -46.21 -21.15 5.11
C ILE A 31 -47.05 -22.31 5.68
N VAL A 32 -46.93 -22.58 6.98
CA VAL A 32 -47.59 -23.73 7.64
C VAL A 32 -48.90 -23.38 8.35
N ALA A 33 -49.23 -22.10 8.47
CA ALA A 33 -50.42 -21.62 9.15
C ALA A 33 -51.72 -22.27 8.59
N PRO A 34 -52.63 -22.69 9.47
CA PRO A 34 -53.92 -23.27 9.07
C PRO A 34 -54.79 -22.21 8.34
N ASN A 35 -55.71 -22.68 7.49
CA ASN A 35 -56.73 -21.85 6.81
C ASN A 35 -56.20 -20.72 5.90
N ARG A 36 -55.01 -20.88 5.31
CA ARG A 36 -54.42 -19.93 4.35
C ARG A 36 -54.60 -20.40 2.90
N ASN A 37 -54.86 -19.44 2.01
CA ASN A 37 -54.96 -19.68 0.58
C ASN A 37 -53.61 -20.17 0.01
N LYS A 38 -53.66 -21.08 -0.97
CA LYS A 38 -52.47 -21.65 -1.62
C LYS A 38 -51.55 -20.58 -2.24
N TRP A 39 -52.13 -19.53 -2.83
CA TRP A 39 -51.39 -18.40 -3.41
C TRP A 39 -50.60 -17.61 -2.36
N GLU A 40 -51.18 -17.42 -1.19
CA GLU A 40 -50.50 -16.71 -0.11
C GLU A 40 -49.30 -17.52 0.40
N ARG A 41 -49.44 -18.84 0.48
CA ARG A 41 -48.32 -19.72 0.83
C ARG A 41 -47.19 -19.64 -0.18
N TRP A 42 -47.51 -19.62 -1.48
CA TRP A 42 -46.52 -19.43 -2.54
C TRP A 42 -45.81 -18.08 -2.43
N PHE A 43 -46.55 -17.02 -2.14
CA PHE A 43 -45.99 -15.69 -1.90
C PHE A 43 -44.97 -15.70 -0.75
N TRP A 44 -45.32 -16.29 0.40
CA TRP A 44 -44.41 -16.38 1.55
C TRP A 44 -43.20 -17.26 1.29
N ILE A 45 -43.35 -18.35 0.53
CA ILE A 45 -42.23 -19.19 0.09
C ILE A 45 -41.25 -18.36 -0.76
N LEU A 46 -41.77 -17.67 -1.79
CA LEU A 46 -40.95 -16.88 -2.70
C LEU A 46 -40.23 -15.75 -1.96
N LEU A 47 -40.94 -15.04 -1.08
CA LEU A 47 -40.37 -13.95 -0.29
C LEU A 47 -39.26 -14.44 0.64
N SER A 48 -39.46 -15.59 1.30
CA SER A 48 -38.46 -16.20 2.20
C SER A 48 -37.20 -16.65 1.45
N ILE A 49 -37.37 -17.24 0.25
CA ILE A 49 -36.25 -17.62 -0.62
C ILE A 49 -35.47 -16.38 -1.05
N LEU A 50 -36.15 -15.35 -1.53
CA LEU A 50 -35.51 -14.12 -1.98
C LEU A 50 -34.74 -13.43 -0.85
N ALA A 51 -35.35 -13.32 0.34
CA ALA A 51 -34.70 -12.77 1.52
C ALA A 51 -33.42 -13.54 1.89
N THR A 52 -33.46 -14.88 1.82
CA THR A 52 -32.30 -15.74 2.09
C THR A 52 -31.19 -15.51 1.06
N ILE A 53 -31.53 -15.41 -0.23
CA ILE A 53 -30.56 -15.13 -1.31
C ILE A 53 -29.91 -13.76 -1.08
N CYS A 54 -30.70 -12.71 -0.80
CA CYS A 54 -30.18 -11.37 -0.50
C CYS A 54 -29.23 -11.37 0.70
N ALA A 55 -29.63 -12.04 1.80
CA ALA A 55 -28.80 -12.15 3.00
C ALA A 55 -27.45 -12.84 2.70
N LEU A 56 -27.48 -13.95 1.96
CA LEU A 56 -26.26 -14.67 1.55
C LEU A 56 -25.35 -13.81 0.67
N ARG A 57 -25.92 -13.05 -0.27
CA ARG A 57 -25.15 -12.15 -1.15
C ARG A 57 -24.45 -11.05 -0.36
N VAL A 58 -25.15 -10.42 0.59
CA VAL A 58 -24.58 -9.40 1.48
C VAL A 58 -23.51 -9.99 2.39
N LEU A 59 -23.77 -11.16 2.97
CA LEU A 59 -22.83 -11.85 3.85
C LEU A 59 -21.53 -12.21 3.13
N LEU A 60 -21.62 -12.77 1.92
CA LEU A 60 -20.44 -13.07 1.10
C LEU A 60 -19.66 -11.82 0.72
N GLY A 61 -20.35 -10.73 0.33
CA GLY A 61 -19.70 -9.46 0.01
C GLY A 61 -18.93 -8.89 1.20
N ASN A 62 -19.52 -8.94 2.39
CA ASN A 62 -18.87 -8.50 3.62
C ASN A 62 -17.69 -9.40 4.01
N TYR A 63 -17.85 -10.73 3.88
CA TYR A 63 -16.78 -11.69 4.15
C TYR A 63 -15.57 -11.47 3.25
N ILE A 64 -15.79 -11.29 1.94
CA ILE A 64 -14.72 -11.01 0.99
C ILE A 64 -14.05 -9.67 1.32
N ARG A 65 -14.82 -8.62 1.61
CA ARG A 65 -14.26 -7.31 1.99
C ARG A 65 -13.42 -7.40 3.26
N PHE A 66 -13.87 -8.16 4.26
CA PHE A 66 -13.15 -8.39 5.51
C PHE A 66 -11.79 -9.07 5.26
N TYR A 67 -11.75 -10.08 4.39
CA TYR A 67 -10.52 -10.81 4.08
C TYR A 67 -9.55 -10.02 3.18
N THR A 68 -10.08 -9.31 2.18
CA THR A 68 -9.26 -8.62 1.17
C THR A 68 -8.78 -7.24 1.62
N ASN A 69 -9.53 -6.57 2.50
CA ASN A 69 -9.26 -5.20 2.94
C ASN A 69 -9.40 -5.09 4.48
N PRO A 70 -8.50 -5.73 5.25
CA PRO A 70 -8.63 -5.82 6.71
C PRO A 70 -8.35 -4.50 7.43
N THR A 71 -7.68 -3.54 6.79
CA THR A 71 -7.27 -2.27 7.41
C THR A 71 -7.97 -1.07 6.79
N VAL A 72 -8.65 -0.29 7.62
CA VAL A 72 -9.20 1.02 7.26
C VAL A 72 -8.28 2.09 7.84
N ILE A 73 -7.68 2.90 6.96
CA ILE A 73 -6.84 4.03 7.38
C ILE A 73 -7.73 5.27 7.46
N ASN A 74 -7.82 5.87 8.65
CA ASN A 74 -8.49 7.15 8.86
C ASN A 74 -7.45 8.21 9.21
N LEU A 75 -7.55 9.37 8.56
CA LEU A 75 -6.73 10.53 8.89
C LEU A 75 -7.32 11.23 10.11
N GLU A 76 -6.56 11.31 11.19
CA GLU A 76 -6.91 12.17 12.30
C GLU A 76 -6.79 13.63 11.85
N LYS A 77 -7.82 14.44 12.11
CA LYS A 77 -7.88 15.86 11.71
C LYS A 77 -7.62 16.83 12.87
N ASN A 78 -7.23 16.33 14.04
CA ASN A 78 -7.06 17.15 15.24
C ASN A 78 -5.67 17.83 15.30
N TYR A 79 -5.30 18.55 14.24
CA TYR A 79 -3.99 19.18 14.11
C TYR A 79 -3.69 20.24 15.18
N ARG A 80 -4.73 20.78 15.84
CA ARG A 80 -4.59 21.82 16.88
C ARG A 80 -4.15 21.28 18.24
N THR A 81 -4.29 19.98 18.48
CA THR A 81 -3.87 19.35 19.74
C THR A 81 -2.61 18.52 19.59
N TRP A 82 -2.05 18.40 18.39
CA TRP A 82 -0.85 17.61 18.15
C TRP A 82 0.39 18.28 18.72
N LYS A 83 1.13 17.55 19.57
CA LYS A 83 2.48 17.92 19.99
C LYS A 83 3.46 17.40 18.94
N ILE A 84 3.90 18.28 18.04
CA ILE A 84 4.85 17.94 16.98
C ILE A 84 6.26 18.05 17.55
N VAL A 85 7.07 16.98 17.39
CA VAL A 85 8.52 17.04 17.64
C VAL A 85 9.21 17.70 16.46
N LEU A 86 10.25 18.48 16.71
CA LEU A 86 11.02 19.11 15.64
C LEU A 86 11.67 18.03 14.76
N PRO A 87 11.50 18.06 13.43
CA PRO A 87 12.15 17.09 12.55
C PRO A 87 13.66 17.35 12.49
N ALA A 88 14.42 16.34 12.09
CA ALA A 88 15.82 16.52 11.74
C ALA A 88 15.91 17.41 10.48
N VAL A 89 16.77 18.42 10.52
CA VAL A 89 17.06 19.30 9.39
C VAL A 89 18.47 19.01 8.89
N THR A 90 18.57 18.54 7.64
CA THR A 90 19.85 18.33 6.96
C THR A 90 20.02 19.43 5.91
N LEU A 91 21.12 20.18 5.99
CA LEU A 91 21.46 21.24 5.03
C LEU A 91 22.56 20.75 4.09
N CYS A 92 22.33 20.90 2.78
CA CYS A 92 23.32 20.62 1.74
C CYS A 92 23.74 21.94 1.07
N PRO A 93 25.01 22.37 1.19
CA PRO A 93 25.51 23.54 0.47
C PRO A 93 25.45 23.33 -1.04
N ASP A 94 25.11 24.38 -1.79
CA ASP A 94 25.12 24.35 -3.26
C ASP A 94 26.54 24.17 -3.84
N LYS A 95 27.54 24.71 -3.14
CA LYS A 95 28.96 24.50 -3.47
C LYS A 95 29.37 23.08 -3.09
N ARG A 96 29.42 22.19 -4.08
CA ARG A 96 29.81 20.77 -3.94
C ARG A 96 31.32 20.52 -3.86
N ILE A 97 32.14 21.55 -4.04
CA ILE A 97 33.60 21.43 -4.17
C ILE A 97 34.27 22.36 -3.20
N ASP A 98 35.24 21.83 -2.48
CA ASP A 98 36.23 22.63 -1.77
C ASP A 98 37.40 22.93 -2.72
N PHE A 99 37.69 24.22 -2.93
CA PHE A 99 38.70 24.66 -3.90
C PHE A 99 40.11 24.23 -3.49
N GLU A 100 40.43 24.27 -2.19
CA GLU A 100 41.76 23.88 -1.72
C GLU A 100 41.96 22.37 -1.88
N LYS A 101 40.95 21.55 -1.54
CA LYS A 101 41.02 20.10 -1.77
C LYS A 101 41.12 19.75 -3.25
N ALA A 102 40.36 20.44 -4.11
CA ALA A 102 40.41 20.21 -5.56
C ALA A 102 41.78 20.57 -6.13
N LYS A 103 42.37 21.69 -5.68
CA LYS A 103 43.72 22.11 -6.03
C LYS A 103 44.76 21.07 -5.59
N ASP A 104 44.72 20.65 -4.32
CA ASP A 104 45.65 19.64 -3.79
C ASP A 104 45.53 18.31 -4.54
N TYR A 105 44.30 17.89 -4.89
CA TYR A 105 44.06 16.71 -5.71
C TYR A 105 44.68 16.84 -7.11
N ILE A 106 44.49 17.97 -7.80
CA ILE A 106 45.03 18.22 -9.15
C ILE A 106 46.57 18.21 -9.12
N GLU A 107 47.17 18.87 -8.12
CA GLU A 107 48.62 18.92 -7.95
C GLU A 107 49.20 17.53 -7.66
N ARG A 108 48.55 16.74 -6.79
CA ARG A 108 48.94 15.37 -6.43
C ARG A 108 48.83 14.38 -7.58
N THR A 109 47.71 14.39 -8.30
CA THR A 109 47.35 13.33 -9.25
C THR A 109 47.97 13.58 -10.62
N TRP A 110 48.06 14.83 -11.05
CA TRP A 110 48.51 15.18 -12.40
C TRP A 110 49.75 16.07 -12.44
N ALA A 111 50.33 16.44 -11.30
CA ALA A 111 51.50 17.32 -11.19
C ALA A 111 51.29 18.70 -11.85
N ILE A 112 50.04 19.17 -11.90
CA ILE A 112 49.65 20.44 -12.52
C ILE A 112 49.57 21.52 -11.44
N LYS A 113 50.37 22.57 -11.58
CA LYS A 113 50.42 23.69 -10.63
C LYS A 113 49.44 24.81 -11.01
N PRO A 114 48.94 25.61 -10.05
CA PRO A 114 48.12 26.80 -10.32
C PRO A 114 48.79 27.84 -11.22
N SER A 115 50.13 27.81 -11.31
CA SER A 115 50.89 28.66 -12.23
C SER A 115 50.66 28.31 -13.71
N GLN A 116 50.20 27.09 -14.02
CA GLN A 116 49.84 26.65 -15.36
C GLN A 116 48.35 26.91 -15.62
N VAL A 117 47.95 28.19 -15.59
CA VAL A 117 46.54 28.65 -15.52
C VAL A 117 45.61 27.91 -16.48
N GLU A 118 45.91 27.88 -17.78
CA GLU A 118 45.03 27.23 -18.78
C GLU A 118 44.85 25.72 -18.56
N LYS A 119 45.92 25.02 -18.16
CA LYS A 119 45.85 23.60 -17.83
C LYS A 119 45.12 23.39 -16.52
N PHE A 120 45.48 24.13 -15.49
CA PHE A 120 44.86 24.03 -14.17
C PHE A 120 43.34 24.24 -14.25
N ASP A 121 42.89 25.26 -14.99
CA ASP A 121 41.46 25.54 -15.19
C ASP A 121 40.75 24.41 -15.93
N TYR A 122 41.40 23.75 -16.90
CA TYR A 122 40.82 22.60 -17.60
C TYR A 122 40.53 21.43 -16.64
N TYR A 123 41.50 21.06 -15.80
CA TYR A 123 41.36 19.97 -14.82
C TYR A 123 40.46 20.33 -13.65
N LEU A 124 40.46 21.59 -13.21
CA LEU A 124 39.51 22.08 -12.21
C LEU A 124 38.07 22.01 -12.73
N ASN A 125 37.84 22.36 -13.99
CA ASN A 125 36.54 22.21 -14.63
C ASN A 125 36.13 20.73 -14.75
N PHE A 126 37.07 19.82 -14.99
CA PHE A 126 36.80 18.38 -15.00
C PHE A 126 36.31 17.90 -13.63
N VAL A 127 37.08 18.17 -12.57
CA VAL A 127 36.70 17.85 -11.17
C VAL A 127 35.34 18.45 -10.83
N THR A 128 35.08 19.67 -11.31
CA THR A 128 33.80 20.33 -11.13
C THR A 128 32.65 19.63 -11.83
N SER A 129 32.81 19.28 -13.11
CA SER A 129 31.82 18.52 -13.87
C SER A 129 31.54 17.16 -13.25
N VAL A 130 32.55 16.47 -12.72
CA VAL A 130 32.38 15.18 -12.03
C VAL A 130 31.61 15.34 -10.72
N SER A 131 31.91 16.37 -9.90
CA SER A 131 31.20 16.63 -8.64
C SER A 131 29.71 17.01 -8.81
N LYS A 132 29.36 17.57 -9.98
CA LYS A 132 28.00 17.98 -10.34
C LYS A 132 27.30 16.97 -11.24
N LEU A 133 27.91 15.81 -11.47
CA LEU A 133 27.39 14.82 -12.38
C LEU A 133 26.03 14.29 -11.89
N SER A 134 25.11 14.19 -12.83
CA SER A 134 23.74 13.71 -12.71
C SER A 134 23.39 13.07 -14.05
N TYR A 135 22.33 12.25 -14.07
CA TYR A 135 21.89 11.58 -15.29
C TYR A 135 21.61 12.58 -16.44
N GLY A 136 21.11 13.78 -16.12
CA GLY A 136 20.77 14.80 -17.12
C GLY A 136 21.95 15.59 -17.71
N ASN A 137 23.14 15.54 -17.12
CA ASN A 137 24.31 16.31 -17.56
C ASN A 137 25.54 15.42 -17.83
N MET A 138 25.35 14.11 -18.03
CA MET A 138 26.45 13.20 -18.38
C MET A 138 27.17 13.57 -19.68
N ASP A 139 26.47 14.22 -20.60
CA ASP A 139 27.03 14.68 -21.86
C ASP A 139 28.14 15.71 -21.69
N ASP A 140 28.17 16.44 -20.56
CA ASP A 140 29.23 17.41 -20.25
C ASP A 140 30.61 16.75 -20.13
N LEU A 141 30.66 15.44 -19.87
CA LEU A 141 31.91 14.69 -19.80
C LEU A 141 32.51 14.36 -21.17
N LYS A 142 31.73 14.47 -22.26
CA LYS A 142 32.21 14.17 -23.63
C LYS A 142 33.41 15.01 -24.02
N LYS A 143 33.51 16.25 -23.51
CA LYS A 143 34.63 17.17 -23.78
C LYS A 143 35.98 16.69 -23.21
N TYR A 144 35.96 15.74 -22.28
CA TYR A 144 37.16 15.16 -21.65
C TYR A 144 37.55 13.79 -22.20
N LYS A 145 36.72 13.19 -23.06
CA LYS A 145 36.87 11.81 -23.55
C LYS A 145 38.23 11.52 -24.21
N ASN A 146 38.83 12.52 -24.84
CA ASN A 146 40.05 12.35 -25.63
C ASN A 146 41.34 12.61 -24.83
N ASP A 147 41.25 12.95 -23.54
CA ASP A 147 42.43 13.18 -22.70
C ASP A 147 42.90 11.86 -22.08
N PRO A 148 44.06 11.30 -22.49
CA PRO A 148 44.56 10.05 -21.95
C PRO A 148 44.93 10.12 -20.47
N ILE A 149 45.19 11.33 -19.94
CA ILE A 149 45.54 11.57 -18.54
C ILE A 149 44.31 11.35 -17.63
N LEU A 150 43.10 11.51 -18.17
CA LEU A 150 41.83 11.35 -17.44
C LEU A 150 41.25 9.93 -17.52
N ASN A 151 41.90 9.00 -18.22
CA ASN A 151 41.38 7.64 -18.40
C ASN A 151 41.51 6.73 -17.16
N ASN A 152 42.39 7.08 -16.22
CA ASN A 152 42.67 6.27 -15.02
C ASN A 152 42.46 7.06 -13.72
N VAL A 153 41.34 7.78 -13.64
CA VAL A 153 40.97 8.57 -12.47
C VAL A 153 40.27 7.69 -11.46
N ASP A 154 40.82 7.62 -10.24
CA ASP A 154 40.14 7.00 -9.11
C ASP A 154 39.06 7.95 -8.57
N LEU A 155 37.80 7.63 -8.84
CA LEU A 155 36.65 8.41 -8.40
C LEU A 155 36.40 8.29 -6.89
N ALA A 156 36.86 7.21 -6.25
CA ALA A 156 36.74 7.06 -4.80
C ALA A 156 37.72 7.99 -4.08
N ASP A 157 38.96 8.08 -4.58
CA ASP A 157 39.95 9.05 -4.09
C ASP A 157 39.56 10.51 -4.38
N LEU A 158 38.83 10.76 -5.48
CA LEU A 158 38.27 12.10 -5.76
C LEU A 158 37.15 12.51 -4.80
N ALA A 159 36.43 11.54 -4.21
CA ALA A 159 35.28 11.79 -3.34
C ALA A 159 35.66 12.00 -1.85
N LEU A 160 36.92 11.75 -1.47
CA LEU A 160 37.45 11.83 -0.10
C LEU A 160 38.22 13.16 0.12
#